data_AF-A0A090WX59-F1
#
_entry.id   AF-A0A090WX59-F1
#
_cell.length_a   1.000
_cell.length_b   1.000
_cell.length_c   1.000
_cell.angle_alpha   90.00
_cell.angle_beta   90.00
_cell.angle_gamma   90.00
#
_symmetry.space_group_name_H-M   'P 1'
#
loop_
_entity.id
_entity.type
_entity.pdbx_description
1 polymer ?
#
loop_
_entity_poly.entity_id
_entity_poly.type
_entity_poly.pdbx_seq_one_letter_code
_entity_poly.pdbx_strand_id
1 'polypeptide(L)'
;MTEDLDLSYRAQLKNWKFKYLEDVETPAELPVVISAARSQQFRWNKGGAENFKKMKWRVLKSKNISTKTKIHGLLHLLNSTMFLNILLVAILSIPMLYIKNEYAHLKTYFIVMSFFVISTLIFFICYWVMYKNIYGGGVKNFVNYIAMFFVFFSIAMGFSLHNTIAVIEGHIGKKSEFVRTPKFNISKFKDNLKTNQYIKKTVSINVIFEGLLMAYFGFGMYSAFIVGNQGGDFGLFPFHLMLFLGFGFVFIKSLVSKV
;
A
#
# COMPACT_ATOMS: atom_id res chain seq x y z
N MET A 1 -15.66 -8.94 -5.03
CA MET A 1 -15.46 -7.81 -5.96
C MET A 1 -14.38 -8.05 -7.02
N THR A 2 -13.45 -8.99 -6.83
CA THR A 2 -12.39 -9.34 -7.81
C THR A 2 -12.60 -10.77 -8.31
N GLU A 3 -13.42 -10.94 -9.37
CA GLU A 3 -13.73 -12.26 -9.92
C GLU A 3 -12.56 -12.92 -10.67
N ASP A 4 -11.64 -12.12 -11.19
CA ASP A 4 -10.42 -12.55 -11.88
C ASP A 4 -9.52 -13.40 -10.99
N LEU A 5 -9.24 -12.93 -9.78
CA LEU A 5 -8.47 -13.64 -8.76
C LEU A 5 -9.19 -14.92 -8.32
N ASP A 6 -10.50 -14.85 -8.10
CA ASP A 6 -11.34 -16.00 -7.73
C ASP A 6 -11.27 -17.11 -8.78
N LEU A 7 -11.47 -16.73 -10.05
CA LEU A 7 -11.45 -17.64 -11.18
C LEU A 7 -10.07 -18.26 -11.38
N SER A 8 -9.01 -17.46 -11.26
CA SER A 8 -7.62 -17.91 -11.41
C SER A 8 -7.28 -19.02 -10.40
N TYR A 9 -7.62 -18.83 -9.12
CA TYR A 9 -7.40 -19.86 -8.10
C TYR A 9 -8.25 -21.11 -8.35
N ARG A 10 -9.52 -20.96 -8.77
CA ARG A 10 -10.36 -22.11 -9.11
C ARG A 10 -9.82 -22.92 -10.28
N ALA A 11 -9.30 -22.25 -11.31
CA ALA A 11 -8.69 -22.91 -12.46
C ALA A 11 -7.40 -23.65 -12.06
N GLN A 12 -6.49 -23.00 -11.33
CA GLN A 12 -5.24 -23.62 -10.88
C GLN A 12 -5.46 -24.82 -9.94
N LEU A 13 -6.46 -24.77 -9.06
CA LEU A 13 -6.83 -25.91 -8.20
C LEU A 13 -7.37 -27.10 -9.01
N LYS A 14 -7.83 -26.87 -10.24
CA LYS A 14 -8.19 -27.89 -11.24
C LYS A 14 -7.03 -28.23 -12.19
N ASN A 15 -5.79 -27.94 -11.80
CA ASN A 15 -4.56 -28.22 -12.56
C ASN A 15 -4.40 -27.44 -13.88
N TRP A 16 -5.20 -26.40 -14.13
CA TRP A 16 -4.98 -25.52 -15.27
C TRP A 16 -3.63 -24.80 -15.13
N LYS A 17 -2.95 -24.61 -16.26
CA LYS A 17 -1.65 -23.94 -16.34
C LYS A 17 -1.81 -22.61 -17.05
N PHE A 18 -1.30 -21.55 -16.44
CA PHE A 18 -1.25 -20.23 -17.04
C PHE A 18 0.15 -19.97 -17.59
N LYS A 19 0.23 -19.38 -18.79
CA LYS A 19 1.46 -18.90 -19.40
C LYS A 19 1.41 -17.38 -19.43
N TYR A 20 2.36 -16.74 -18.77
CA TYR A 20 2.54 -15.28 -18.85
C TYR A 20 3.38 -14.97 -20.09
N LEU A 21 2.93 -14.02 -20.90
CA LEU A 21 3.61 -13.59 -22.12
C LEU A 21 4.06 -12.15 -21.90
N GLU A 22 5.36 -11.97 -21.61
CA GLU A 22 5.95 -10.67 -21.25
C GLU A 22 5.85 -9.65 -22.39
N ASP A 23 5.97 -10.11 -23.64
CA ASP A 23 5.97 -9.25 -24.83
C ASP A 23 4.56 -8.90 -25.34
N VAL A 24 3.49 -9.39 -24.68
CA VAL A 24 2.11 -9.11 -25.07
C VAL A 24 1.52 -8.05 -24.16
N GLU A 25 1.47 -6.81 -24.67
CA GLU A 25 0.97 -5.66 -23.93
C GLU A 25 -0.52 -5.38 -24.18
N THR A 26 -1.21 -4.87 -23.15
CA THR A 26 -2.59 -4.37 -23.28
C THR A 26 -2.67 -2.98 -22.65
N PRO A 27 -2.79 -1.91 -23.47
CA PRO A 27 -2.85 -0.54 -22.96
C PRO A 27 -4.03 -0.34 -21.99
N ALA A 28 -3.78 0.33 -20.87
CA ALA A 28 -4.79 0.60 -19.86
C ALA A 28 -4.79 2.07 -19.42
N GLU A 29 -5.99 2.64 -19.26
CA GLU A 29 -6.16 3.97 -18.70
C GLU A 29 -5.92 3.98 -17.17
N LEU A 30 -4.95 4.77 -16.72
CA LEU A 30 -4.65 5.01 -15.32
C LEU A 30 -5.58 6.07 -14.69
N PRO A 31 -5.89 5.99 -13.39
CA PRO A 31 -6.65 7.02 -12.70
C PRO A 31 -5.93 8.37 -12.73
N VAL A 32 -6.59 9.39 -13.28
CA VAL A 32 -6.05 10.76 -13.40
C VAL A 32 -6.38 11.66 -12.19
N VAL A 33 -7.32 11.22 -11.34
CA VAL A 33 -7.72 11.92 -10.11
C VAL A 33 -7.62 11.01 -8.90
N ILE A 34 -7.30 11.60 -7.74
CA ILE A 34 -7.10 10.85 -6.49
C ILE A 34 -8.36 10.08 -6.06
N SER A 35 -9.54 10.63 -6.31
CA SER A 35 -10.82 9.98 -5.99
C SER A 35 -11.01 8.68 -6.78
N ALA A 36 -10.65 8.65 -8.06
CA ALA A 36 -10.70 7.46 -8.91
C ALA A 36 -9.67 6.41 -8.46
N ALA A 37 -8.45 6.85 -8.11
CA ALA A 37 -7.42 5.98 -7.56
C ALA A 37 -7.89 5.33 -6.24
N ARG A 38 -8.47 6.11 -5.31
CA ARG A 38 -9.05 5.63 -4.05
C ARG A 38 -10.13 4.59 -4.28
N SER A 39 -11.08 4.84 -5.19
CA SER A 39 -12.14 3.88 -5.52
C SER A 39 -11.57 2.58 -6.10
N GLN A 40 -10.56 2.67 -6.97
CA GLN A 40 -9.91 1.49 -7.53
C GLN A 40 -9.19 0.68 -6.45
N GLN A 41 -8.33 1.32 -5.67
CA GLN A 41 -7.58 0.70 -4.58
C GLN A 41 -8.49 0.07 -3.52
N PHE A 42 -9.62 0.72 -3.19
CA PHE A 42 -10.60 0.14 -2.28
C PHE A 42 -11.16 -1.18 -2.81
N ARG A 43 -11.61 -1.21 -4.07
CA ARG A 43 -12.19 -2.42 -4.69
C ARG A 43 -11.19 -3.56 -4.76
N TRP A 44 -9.94 -3.28 -5.15
CA TRP A 44 -8.89 -4.28 -5.24
C TRP A 44 -8.54 -4.87 -3.88
N ASN A 45 -8.34 -4.02 -2.86
CA ASN A 45 -7.96 -4.50 -1.53
C ASN A 45 -9.10 -5.24 -0.81
N LYS A 46 -10.34 -4.74 -0.91
CA LYS A 46 -11.51 -5.43 -0.40
C LYS A 46 -11.73 -6.77 -1.10
N GLY A 47 -11.66 -6.78 -2.43
CA GLY A 47 -11.82 -8.00 -3.23
C GLY A 47 -10.74 -9.05 -2.95
N GLY A 48 -9.50 -8.62 -2.72
CA GLY A 48 -8.41 -9.50 -2.28
C GLY A 48 -8.71 -10.17 -0.93
N ALA A 49 -9.14 -9.39 0.06
CA ALA A 49 -9.54 -9.92 1.38
C ALA A 49 -10.75 -10.87 1.32
N GLU A 50 -11.77 -10.54 0.50
CA GLU A 50 -12.91 -11.43 0.24
C GLU A 50 -12.45 -12.77 -0.39
N ASN A 51 -11.53 -12.70 -1.36
CA ASN A 51 -10.95 -13.88 -2.01
C ASN A 51 -10.15 -14.74 -1.03
N PHE A 52 -9.37 -14.13 -0.13
CA PHE A 52 -8.71 -14.86 0.94
C PHE A 52 -9.71 -15.65 1.78
N LYS A 53 -10.78 -15.02 2.25
CA LYS A 53 -11.83 -15.67 3.04
C LYS A 53 -12.47 -16.84 2.29
N LYS A 54 -12.71 -16.68 0.99
CA LYS A 54 -13.32 -17.69 0.12
C LYS A 54 -12.36 -18.85 -0.23
N MET A 55 -11.08 -18.57 -0.45
CA MET A 55 -10.13 -19.53 -1.02
C MET A 55 -9.19 -20.20 -0.03
N LYS A 56 -8.90 -19.59 1.15
CA LYS A 56 -7.88 -20.10 2.07
C LYS A 56 -8.02 -21.59 2.41
N TRP A 57 -9.24 -22.03 2.71
CA TRP A 57 -9.51 -23.44 3.05
C TRP A 57 -9.47 -24.36 1.84
N ARG A 58 -9.85 -23.87 0.66
CA ARG A 58 -9.80 -24.63 -0.59
C ARG A 58 -8.35 -24.90 -1.00
N VAL A 59 -7.48 -23.89 -0.86
CA VAL A 59 -6.04 -24.01 -1.11
C VAL A 59 -5.41 -24.98 -0.10
N LEU A 60 -5.65 -24.80 1.20
CA LEU A 60 -5.08 -25.66 2.24
C LEU A 60 -5.48 -27.13 2.11
N LYS A 61 -6.76 -27.40 1.85
CA LYS A 61 -7.30 -28.76 1.73
C LYS A 61 -7.05 -29.42 0.38
N SER A 62 -6.52 -28.70 -0.61
CA SER A 62 -6.27 -29.26 -1.93
C SER A 62 -5.20 -30.36 -1.86
N LYS A 63 -5.50 -31.53 -2.43
CA LYS A 63 -4.56 -32.66 -2.54
C LYS A 63 -3.65 -32.55 -3.77
N ASN A 64 -4.00 -31.69 -4.72
CA ASN A 64 -3.37 -31.60 -6.04
C ASN A 64 -2.18 -30.63 -6.09
N ILE A 65 -1.87 -29.94 -4.99
CA ILE A 65 -0.80 -28.94 -4.93
C ILE A 65 0.11 -29.21 -3.72
N SER A 66 1.40 -28.94 -3.90
CA SER A 66 2.41 -29.13 -2.86
C SER A 66 2.21 -28.16 -1.70
N THR A 67 2.73 -28.51 -0.52
CA THR A 67 2.70 -27.65 0.68
C THR A 67 3.35 -26.30 0.42
N LYS A 68 4.45 -26.25 -0.34
CA LYS A 68 5.10 -25.00 -0.76
C LYS A 68 4.13 -24.10 -1.53
N THR A 69 3.45 -24.65 -2.54
CA THR A 69 2.46 -23.89 -3.32
C THR A 69 1.28 -23.42 -2.46
N LYS A 70 0.85 -24.21 -1.48
CA LYS A 70 -0.19 -23.79 -0.52
C LYS A 70 0.23 -22.56 0.27
N ILE A 71 1.45 -22.56 0.81
CA ILE A 71 1.99 -21.45 1.60
C ILE A 71 2.10 -20.20 0.73
N HIS A 72 2.73 -20.29 -0.45
CA HIS A 72 2.80 -19.14 -1.38
C HIS A 72 1.41 -18.64 -1.78
N GLY A 73 0.48 -19.54 -2.07
CA GLY A 73 -0.90 -19.19 -2.42
C GLY A 73 -1.63 -18.46 -1.31
N LEU A 74 -1.43 -18.86 -0.04
CA LEU A 74 -1.99 -18.15 1.12
C LEU A 74 -1.37 -16.78 1.33
N LEU A 75 -0.04 -16.68 1.26
CA LEU A 75 0.66 -15.39 1.40
C LEU A 75 0.24 -14.43 0.29
N HIS A 76 0.09 -14.91 -0.94
CA HIS A 76 -0.41 -14.11 -2.05
C HIS A 76 -1.86 -13.64 -1.83
N LEU A 77 -2.77 -14.50 -1.36
CA LEU A 77 -4.13 -14.09 -1.00
C LEU A 77 -4.16 -13.06 0.15
N LEU A 78 -3.17 -13.08 1.04
CA LEU A 78 -3.02 -12.11 2.12
C LEU A 78 -2.41 -10.77 1.69
N ASN A 79 -2.00 -10.60 0.43
CA ASN A 79 -1.27 -9.41 -0.03
C ASN A 79 -2.01 -8.10 0.30
N SER A 80 -3.33 -8.04 0.15
CA SER A 80 -4.10 -6.84 0.53
C SER A 80 -4.02 -6.50 2.03
N THR A 81 -3.85 -7.51 2.90
CA THR A 81 -3.70 -7.32 4.35
C THR A 81 -2.40 -6.60 4.72
N MET A 82 -1.44 -6.50 3.79
CA MET A 82 -0.23 -5.69 3.98
C MET A 82 -0.54 -4.26 4.39
N PHE A 83 -1.59 -3.62 3.83
CA PHE A 83 -1.95 -2.24 4.18
C PHE A 83 -2.39 -2.09 5.65
N LEU A 84 -3.08 -3.09 6.21
CA LEU A 84 -3.42 -3.13 7.63
C LEU A 84 -2.17 -3.22 8.49
N ASN A 85 -1.22 -4.07 8.10
CA ASN A 85 0.05 -4.21 8.82
C ASN A 85 0.90 -2.93 8.75
N ILE A 86 0.94 -2.27 7.59
CA ILE A 86 1.61 -0.97 7.41
C ILE A 86 1.00 0.07 8.34
N LEU A 87 -0.34 0.20 8.37
CA LEU A 87 -1.01 1.16 9.24
C LEU A 87 -0.75 0.87 10.72
N LEU A 88 -0.79 -0.40 11.12
CA LEU A 88 -0.52 -0.83 12.49
C LEU A 88 0.92 -0.47 12.91
N VAL A 89 1.91 -0.83 12.08
CA VAL A 89 3.32 -0.48 12.33
C VAL A 89 3.50 1.03 12.35
N ALA A 90 2.86 1.76 11.44
CA ALA A 90 2.92 3.22 11.41
C ALA A 90 2.42 3.82 12.74
N ILE A 91 1.21 3.46 13.18
CA ILE A 91 0.65 3.98 14.45
C ILE A 91 1.52 3.58 15.64
N LEU A 92 1.94 2.31 15.73
CA LEU A 92 2.76 1.83 16.85
C LEU A 92 4.19 2.36 16.85
N SER A 93 4.68 2.89 15.73
CA SER A 93 6.07 3.35 15.61
C SER A 93 6.42 4.52 16.54
N ILE A 94 5.45 5.39 16.88
CA ILE A 94 5.69 6.52 17.80
C ILE A 94 5.73 6.05 19.26
N PRO A 95 4.73 5.31 19.79
CA PRO A 95 4.83 4.73 21.14
C PRO A 95 6.10 3.89 21.31
N MET A 96 6.46 3.13 20.28
CA MET A 96 7.67 2.33 20.25
C MET A 96 8.94 3.18 20.40
N LEU A 97 8.98 4.38 19.81
CA LEU A 97 10.10 5.32 19.95
C LEU A 97 10.29 5.74 21.41
N TYR A 98 9.21 6.03 22.14
CA TYR A 98 9.28 6.35 23.57
C TYR A 98 9.69 5.13 24.41
N ILE A 99 9.03 3.98 24.22
CA ILE A 99 9.33 2.75 24.97
C ILE A 99 10.81 2.36 24.82
N LYS A 100 11.36 2.45 23.60
CA LYS A 100 12.77 2.17 23.33
C LYS A 100 13.71 3.06 24.14
N ASN A 101 13.37 4.34 24.32
CA ASN A 101 14.24 5.31 24.98
C ASN A 101 14.07 5.33 26.51
N GLU A 102 12.88 5.01 27.02
CA GLU A 102 12.61 4.91 28.46
C GLU A 102 13.14 3.61 29.08
N TYR A 103 12.99 2.48 28.37
CA TYR A 103 13.32 1.16 28.91
C TYR A 103 14.63 0.61 28.33
N ALA A 104 15.75 0.97 28.97
CA ALA A 104 17.10 0.59 28.51
C ALA A 104 17.31 -0.93 28.32
N HIS A 105 16.64 -1.77 29.10
CA HIS A 105 16.73 -3.23 29.00
C HIS A 105 16.15 -3.78 27.68
N LEU A 106 15.28 -3.03 26.99
CA LEU A 106 14.72 -3.41 25.68
C LEU A 106 15.64 -3.05 24.50
N LYS A 107 16.76 -2.36 24.73
CA LYS A 107 17.66 -1.90 23.67
C LYS A 107 18.12 -3.05 22.75
N THR A 108 18.52 -4.18 23.32
CA THR A 108 18.96 -5.36 22.55
C THR A 108 17.83 -5.91 21.68
N TYR A 109 16.60 -5.95 22.18
CA TYR A 109 15.43 -6.37 21.42
C TYR A 109 15.23 -5.48 20.18
N PHE A 110 15.30 -4.15 20.34
CA PHE A 110 15.18 -3.22 19.20
C PHE A 110 16.32 -3.34 18.19
N ILE A 111 17.55 -3.63 18.63
CA ILE A 111 18.68 -3.89 17.74
C ILE A 111 18.41 -5.15 16.91
N VAL A 112 17.95 -6.24 17.53
CA VAL A 112 17.60 -7.47 16.79
C VAL A 112 16.47 -7.21 15.80
N MET A 113 15.45 -6.45 16.19
CA MET A 113 14.33 -6.09 15.31
C MET A 113 14.77 -5.22 14.12
N SER A 114 15.85 -4.45 14.23
CA SER A 114 16.38 -3.67 13.10
C SER A 114 16.82 -4.53 11.91
N PHE A 115 17.07 -5.83 12.12
CA PHE A 115 17.31 -6.79 11.05
C PHE A 115 16.20 -6.77 10.00
N PHE A 116 14.95 -6.53 10.39
CA PHE A 116 13.82 -6.50 9.44
C PHE A 116 13.89 -5.36 8.42
N VAL A 117 14.76 -4.35 8.60
CA VAL A 117 15.05 -3.34 7.57
C VAL A 117 15.54 -3.97 6.26
N ILE A 118 16.18 -5.14 6.33
CA ILE A 118 16.61 -5.89 5.14
C ILE A 118 15.45 -6.21 4.19
N SER A 119 14.23 -6.37 4.70
CA SER A 119 13.04 -6.60 3.86
C SER A 119 12.75 -5.43 2.92
N THR A 120 12.95 -4.20 3.41
CA THR A 120 12.77 -2.98 2.60
C THR A 120 13.88 -2.86 1.55
N LEU A 121 15.11 -3.27 1.89
CA LEU A 121 16.22 -3.32 0.92
C LEU A 121 15.96 -4.34 -0.19
N ILE A 122 15.47 -5.54 0.15
CA ILE A 122 15.07 -6.54 -0.85
C ILE A 122 13.98 -5.98 -1.76
N PHE A 123 12.98 -5.33 -1.18
CA PHE A 123 11.90 -4.71 -1.95
C PHE A 123 12.41 -3.61 -2.90
N PHE A 124 13.31 -2.76 -2.41
CA PHE A 124 14.00 -1.76 -3.21
C PHE A 124 14.81 -2.37 -4.37
N ILE A 125 15.51 -3.47 -4.15
CA ILE A 125 16.29 -4.14 -5.22
C ILE A 125 15.35 -4.76 -6.26
N CYS A 126 14.27 -5.43 -5.84
CA CYS A 126 13.30 -6.00 -6.78
C CYS A 126 12.67 -4.94 -7.69
N TYR A 127 12.29 -3.79 -7.12
CA TYR A 127 11.75 -2.68 -7.92
C TYR A 127 12.80 -2.02 -8.81
N TRP A 128 14.07 -1.99 -8.39
CA TRP A 128 15.15 -1.51 -9.24
C TRP A 128 15.32 -2.38 -10.48
N VAL A 129 15.29 -3.71 -10.32
CA VAL A 129 15.39 -4.64 -11.46
C VAL A 129 14.26 -4.38 -12.46
N MET A 130 13.03 -4.23 -11.99
CA MET A 130 11.89 -3.89 -12.85
C MET A 130 12.06 -2.54 -13.54
N TYR A 131 12.48 -1.52 -12.80
CA TYR A 131 12.73 -0.18 -13.34
C TYR A 131 13.81 -0.21 -14.43
N LYS A 132 14.91 -0.91 -14.16
CA LYS A 132 16.05 -1.07 -15.07
C LYS A 132 15.63 -1.79 -16.37
N ASN A 133 14.76 -2.79 -16.29
CA ASN A 133 14.30 -3.51 -17.48
C ASN A 133 13.43 -2.63 -18.40
N ILE A 134 12.68 -1.67 -17.84
CA ILE A 134 11.78 -0.80 -18.61
C ILE A 134 12.51 0.46 -19.12
N TYR A 135 13.29 1.12 -18.26
CA TYR A 135 13.89 2.44 -18.55
C TYR A 135 15.40 2.38 -18.86
N GLY A 136 16.02 1.21 -18.71
CA GLY A 136 17.46 1.01 -18.84
C GLY A 136 18.23 1.29 -17.54
N GLY A 137 19.50 0.87 -17.51
CA GLY A 137 20.40 1.07 -16.37
C GLY A 137 21.12 2.43 -16.34
N GLY A 138 22.14 2.54 -15.49
CA GLY A 138 23.01 3.71 -15.38
C GLY A 138 22.72 4.60 -14.17
N VAL A 139 23.67 5.48 -13.85
CA VAL A 139 23.63 6.32 -12.63
C VAL A 139 22.45 7.28 -12.65
N LYS A 140 22.18 7.93 -13.79
CA LYS A 140 21.04 8.85 -13.94
C LYS A 140 19.70 8.16 -13.67
N ASN A 141 19.49 6.99 -14.26
CA ASN A 141 18.27 6.20 -14.06
C ASN A 141 18.16 5.66 -12.64
N PHE A 142 19.29 5.32 -12.01
CA PHE A 142 19.31 4.90 -10.61
C PHE A 142 18.90 6.03 -9.65
N VAL A 143 19.41 7.25 -9.86
CA VAL A 143 19.01 8.43 -9.07
C VAL A 143 17.52 8.75 -9.28
N ASN A 144 17.03 8.70 -10.52
CA ASN A 144 15.61 8.86 -10.81
C ASN A 144 14.76 7.79 -10.12
N TYR A 145 15.21 6.54 -10.15
CA TYR A 145 14.55 5.42 -9.48
C TYR A 145 14.47 5.63 -7.96
N ILE A 146 15.55 6.09 -7.32
CA ILE A 146 15.54 6.41 -5.88
C ILE A 146 14.41 7.39 -5.57
N ALA A 147 14.34 8.51 -6.29
CA ALA A 147 13.30 9.51 -6.08
C ALA A 147 11.89 8.92 -6.31
N MET A 148 11.67 8.19 -7.40
CA MET A 148 10.39 7.56 -7.70
C MET A 148 9.98 6.52 -6.66
N PHE A 149 10.92 5.72 -6.16
CA PHE A 149 10.67 4.71 -5.14
C PHE A 149 10.21 5.35 -3.83
N PHE A 150 10.89 6.40 -3.37
CA PHE A 150 10.50 7.10 -2.15
C PHE A 150 9.13 7.77 -2.30
N VAL A 151 8.84 8.40 -3.44
CA VAL A 151 7.51 8.97 -3.73
C VAL A 151 6.43 7.88 -3.74
N PHE A 152 6.68 6.78 -4.46
CA PHE A 152 5.78 5.64 -4.51
C PHE A 152 5.51 5.06 -3.12
N PHE A 153 6.56 4.80 -2.36
CA PHE A 153 6.46 4.17 -1.05
C PHE A 153 5.75 5.10 -0.04
N SER A 154 6.05 6.40 -0.05
CA SER A 154 5.32 7.41 0.73
C SER A 154 3.83 7.45 0.39
N ILE A 155 3.48 7.52 -0.90
CA ILE A 155 2.08 7.56 -1.32
C ILE A 155 1.36 6.25 -0.94
N ALA A 156 2.00 5.09 -1.16
CA ALA A 156 1.45 3.80 -0.78
C ALA A 156 1.17 3.71 0.73
N MET A 157 2.06 4.25 1.57
CA MET A 157 1.83 4.38 3.01
C MET A 157 0.70 5.36 3.34
N GLY A 158 0.58 6.49 2.63
CA GLY A 158 -0.55 7.42 2.78
C GLY A 158 -1.92 6.80 2.49
N PHE A 159 -1.98 5.83 1.56
CA PHE A 159 -3.21 5.07 1.28
C PHE A 159 -3.54 4.00 2.33
N SER A 160 -2.64 3.73 3.29
CA SER A 160 -2.78 2.61 4.23
C SER A 160 -4.06 2.66 5.04
N LEU A 161 -4.52 3.82 5.53
CA LEU A 161 -5.79 3.94 6.26
C LEU A 161 -6.98 3.54 5.37
N HIS A 162 -7.09 4.17 4.21
CA HIS A 162 -8.18 3.92 3.26
C HIS A 162 -8.25 2.45 2.83
N ASN A 163 -7.10 1.86 2.52
CA ASN A 163 -7.01 0.45 2.11
C ASN A 163 -7.25 -0.50 3.28
N THR A 164 -6.84 -0.15 4.50
CA THR A 164 -7.12 -0.93 5.71
C THR A 164 -8.61 -1.07 5.95
N ILE A 165 -9.38 0.01 5.80
CA ILE A 165 -10.84 -0.03 5.91
C ILE A 165 -11.42 -1.03 4.89
N ALA A 166 -10.95 -0.98 3.64
CA ALA A 166 -11.38 -1.91 2.59
C ALA A 166 -11.09 -3.38 2.94
N VAL A 167 -9.89 -3.66 3.45
CA VAL A 167 -9.44 -4.99 3.87
C VAL A 167 -10.28 -5.52 5.03
N ILE A 168 -10.50 -4.70 6.07
CA ILE A 168 -11.31 -5.07 7.24
C ILE A 168 -12.73 -5.41 6.80
N GLU A 169 -13.35 -4.57 5.96
CA GLU A 169 -14.67 -4.85 5.42
C GLU A 169 -14.73 -6.17 4.62
N GLY A 170 -13.69 -6.46 3.84
CA GLY A 170 -13.58 -7.70 3.08
C GLY A 170 -13.44 -8.94 3.96
N HIS A 171 -12.62 -8.88 5.01
CA HIS A 171 -12.48 -9.98 5.98
C HIS A 171 -13.77 -10.22 6.79
N ILE A 172 -14.45 -9.15 7.19
CA ILE A 172 -15.76 -9.24 7.86
C ILE A 172 -16.82 -9.79 6.89
N GLY A 173 -16.70 -9.50 5.58
CA GLY A 173 -17.65 -9.91 4.56
C GLY A 173 -18.82 -8.92 4.41
N LYS A 174 -18.57 -7.64 4.73
CA LYS A 174 -19.56 -6.57 4.56
C LYS A 174 -19.86 -6.38 3.07
N LYS A 175 -21.10 -6.63 2.66
CA LYS A 175 -21.56 -6.34 1.30
C LYS A 175 -21.59 -4.83 1.08
N SER A 176 -20.99 -4.34 0.00
CA SER A 176 -21.00 -2.93 -0.36
C SER A 176 -21.29 -2.77 -1.84
N GLU A 177 -21.84 -1.61 -2.20
CA GLU A 177 -22.10 -1.27 -3.58
C GLU A 177 -20.81 -1.26 -4.42
N PHE A 178 -20.94 -1.67 -5.67
CA PHE A 178 -19.85 -1.63 -6.62
C PHE A 178 -19.71 -0.21 -7.19
N VAL A 179 -18.93 0.63 -6.52
CA VAL A 179 -18.59 1.96 -7.02
C VAL A 179 -17.58 1.84 -8.15
N ARG A 180 -18.02 2.07 -9.38
CA ARG A 180 -17.16 2.00 -10.59
C ARG A 180 -16.04 3.03 -10.50
N THR A 181 -14.85 2.64 -10.95
CA THR A 181 -13.76 3.59 -11.15
C THR A 181 -14.08 4.43 -12.38
N PRO A 182 -14.13 5.76 -12.28
CA PRO A 182 -14.36 6.63 -13.42
C PRO A 182 -13.30 6.42 -14.50
N LYS A 183 -13.73 6.40 -15.76
CA LYS A 183 -12.88 6.37 -16.95
C LYS A 183 -13.11 7.70 -17.67
N PHE A 184 -12.03 8.45 -17.85
CA PHE A 184 -12.08 9.80 -18.40
C PHE A 184 -11.79 9.80 -19.90
N ASN A 185 -11.24 8.71 -20.45
CA ASN A 185 -10.87 8.57 -21.86
C ASN A 185 -10.07 9.77 -22.39
N ILE A 186 -9.12 10.24 -21.57
CA ILE A 186 -8.32 11.43 -21.86
C ILE A 186 -7.29 11.06 -22.91
N SER A 187 -7.33 11.76 -24.04
CA SER A 187 -6.38 11.57 -25.14
C SER A 187 -5.24 12.59 -25.09
N LYS A 188 -5.45 13.75 -24.43
CA LYS A 188 -4.44 14.80 -24.26
C LYS A 188 -4.42 15.29 -22.80
N PHE A 189 -3.23 15.52 -22.25
CA PHE A 189 -3.03 16.01 -20.87
C PHE A 189 -3.73 17.34 -20.53
N LYS A 190 -4.28 18.06 -21.53
CA LYS A 190 -4.99 19.34 -21.40
C LYS A 190 -6.53 19.22 -21.44
N ASP A 191 -7.09 18.01 -21.53
CA ASP A 191 -8.55 17.86 -21.52
C ASP A 191 -9.13 18.35 -20.18
N ASN A 192 -10.16 19.19 -20.25
CA ASN A 192 -10.75 19.87 -19.09
C ASN A 192 -11.36 18.85 -18.10
N LEU A 193 -10.63 18.54 -17.03
CA LEU A 193 -11.07 17.64 -15.95
C LEU A 193 -12.26 18.16 -15.12
N LYS A 194 -12.58 19.46 -15.26
CA LYS A 194 -13.52 20.18 -14.38
C LYS A 194 -15.00 19.87 -14.62
N THR A 195 -15.39 19.28 -15.75
CA THR A 195 -16.81 19.09 -16.13
C THR A 195 -17.33 17.67 -15.91
N ASN A 196 -16.57 16.77 -15.27
CA ASN A 196 -16.97 15.37 -15.19
C ASN A 196 -17.86 15.05 -13.97
N GLN A 197 -18.99 14.36 -14.22
CA GLN A 197 -20.01 13.99 -13.21
C GLN A 197 -19.47 13.12 -12.05
N TYR A 198 -18.27 12.57 -12.19
CA TYR A 198 -17.69 11.65 -11.21
C TYR A 198 -16.94 12.32 -10.05
N ILE A 199 -16.80 13.65 -10.05
CA ILE A 199 -16.17 14.37 -8.92
C ILE A 199 -17.16 14.45 -7.75
N LYS A 200 -16.96 13.59 -6.74
CA LYS A 200 -17.72 13.65 -5.49
C LYS A 200 -17.42 14.97 -4.76
N LYS A 201 -18.46 15.77 -4.54
CA LYS A 201 -18.36 17.07 -3.85
C LYS A 201 -18.24 16.98 -2.33
N THR A 202 -18.48 15.82 -1.71
CA THR A 202 -18.49 15.65 -0.23
C THR A 202 -17.18 15.05 0.30
N VAL A 203 -16.70 15.55 1.44
CA VAL A 203 -15.46 15.04 2.08
C VAL A 203 -15.87 13.82 2.88
N SER A 204 -15.20 12.67 2.72
CA SER A 204 -15.40 11.53 3.60
C SER A 204 -14.80 11.82 4.97
N ILE A 205 -15.42 11.35 6.05
CA ILE A 205 -14.85 11.43 7.41
C ILE A 205 -13.43 10.84 7.50
N ASN A 206 -13.10 9.88 6.62
CA ASN A 206 -11.76 9.29 6.52
C ASN A 206 -10.68 10.33 6.22
N VAL A 207 -11.00 11.41 5.51
CA VAL A 207 -10.04 12.49 5.21
C VAL A 207 -9.65 13.23 6.49
N ILE A 208 -10.56 13.37 7.46
CA ILE A 208 -10.23 13.97 8.76
C ILE A 208 -9.21 13.08 9.48
N PHE A 209 -9.43 11.76 9.50
CA PHE A 209 -8.48 10.82 10.07
C PHE A 209 -7.13 10.82 9.35
N GLU A 210 -7.09 11.01 8.03
CA GLU A 210 -5.84 11.18 7.28
C GLU A 210 -5.08 12.43 7.71
N GLY A 211 -5.78 13.55 7.93
CA GLY A 211 -5.20 14.78 8.47
C GLY A 211 -4.68 14.61 9.90
N LEU A 212 -5.43 13.90 10.75
CA LEU A 212 -4.99 13.56 12.12
C LEU A 212 -3.75 12.66 12.10
N LEU A 213 -3.69 11.68 11.21
CA LEU A 213 -2.51 10.83 11.04
C LEU A 213 -1.32 11.62 10.50
N MET A 214 -1.52 12.53 9.56
CA MET A 214 -0.48 13.47 9.14
C MET A 214 0.07 14.25 10.34
N ALA A 215 -0.79 14.88 11.15
CA ALA A 215 -0.35 15.59 12.34
C ALA A 215 0.35 14.68 13.35
N TYR A 216 -0.14 13.45 13.53
CA TYR A 216 0.46 12.43 14.39
C TYR A 216 1.88 12.06 13.96
N PHE A 217 2.14 11.88 12.67
CA PHE A 217 3.49 11.60 12.16
C PHE A 217 4.40 12.84 12.18
N GLY A 218 3.83 14.04 12.06
CA GLY A 218 4.53 15.29 12.35
C GLY A 218 4.99 15.37 13.81
N PHE A 219 4.13 14.94 14.74
CA PHE A 219 4.51 14.77 16.14
C PHE A 219 5.61 13.72 16.30
N GLY A 220 5.54 12.57 15.61
CA GLY A 220 6.61 11.56 15.65
C GLY A 220 7.97 12.08 15.19
N MET A 221 7.99 12.90 14.13
CA MET A 221 9.20 13.59 13.69
C MET A 221 9.75 14.54 14.75
N TYR A 222 8.88 15.29 15.43
CA TYR A 222 9.27 16.14 16.56
C TYR A 222 9.77 15.32 17.75
N SER A 223 9.08 14.22 18.09
CA SER A 223 9.47 13.30 19.16
C SER A 223 10.89 12.78 18.98
N ALA A 224 11.34 12.54 17.74
CA ALA A 224 12.71 12.10 17.45
C ALA A 224 13.79 13.06 17.99
N PHE A 225 13.51 14.35 18.09
CA PHE A 225 14.44 15.33 18.67
C PHE A 225 14.36 15.41 20.20
N ILE A 226 13.22 15.02 20.78
CA ILE A 226 12.96 15.12 22.22
C ILE A 226 13.40 13.84 22.95
N VAL A 227 13.17 12.68 22.34
CA VAL A 227 13.51 11.39 22.94
C VAL A 227 15.00 11.09 22.74
N GLY A 228 15.65 10.55 23.78
CA GLY A 228 17.03 10.11 23.72
C GLY A 228 18.01 11.05 24.46
N ASN A 229 18.93 10.43 25.20
CA ASN A 229 19.79 11.13 26.17
C ASN A 229 20.95 11.93 25.55
N GLN A 230 21.16 11.86 24.23
CA GLN A 230 22.33 12.42 23.52
C GLN A 230 21.94 13.16 22.23
N GLY A 231 20.86 13.95 22.27
CA GLY A 231 20.47 14.83 21.15
C GLY A 231 19.48 14.22 20.14
N GLY A 232 18.68 13.23 20.54
CA GLY A 232 17.60 12.65 19.74
C GLY A 232 17.78 11.17 19.39
N ASP A 233 16.71 10.53 18.92
CA ASP A 233 16.68 9.20 18.32
C ASP A 233 16.02 9.26 16.92
N PHE A 234 16.87 9.34 15.90
CA PHE A 234 16.45 9.50 14.50
C PHE A 234 16.24 8.19 13.75
N GLY A 235 16.29 7.03 14.43
CA GLY A 235 16.23 5.73 13.76
C GLY A 235 14.95 5.52 12.93
N LEU A 236 13.82 6.07 13.38
CA LEU A 236 12.52 6.02 12.68
C LEU A 236 12.18 7.30 11.93
N PHE A 237 13.04 8.32 11.98
CA PHE A 237 12.75 9.63 11.40
C PHE A 237 12.46 9.57 9.90
N PRO A 238 13.25 8.86 9.06
CA PRO A 238 12.92 8.71 7.64
C PRO A 238 11.56 8.06 7.42
N PHE A 239 11.19 7.06 8.22
CA PHE A 239 9.89 6.40 8.14
C PHE A 239 8.74 7.34 8.50
N HIS A 240 8.86 8.11 9.59
CA HIS A 240 7.87 9.13 9.98
C HIS A 240 7.76 10.25 8.96
N LEU A 241 8.86 10.72 8.38
CA LEU A 241 8.85 11.70 7.31
C LEU A 241 8.08 11.19 6.09
N MET A 242 8.32 9.94 5.68
CA MET A 242 7.60 9.36 4.56
C MET A 242 6.11 9.20 4.83
N LEU A 243 5.72 8.83 6.05
CA LEU A 243 4.33 8.76 6.50
C LEU A 243 3.68 10.15 6.52
N PHE A 244 4.36 11.16 7.06
CA PHE A 244 3.90 12.54 7.09
C PHE A 244 3.63 13.06 5.68
N LEU A 245 4.59 12.90 4.76
CA LEU A 245 4.45 13.31 3.35
C LEU A 245 3.37 12.51 2.62
N GLY A 246 3.29 11.20 2.88
CA GLY A 246 2.29 10.31 2.28
C GLY A 246 0.86 10.67 2.67
N PHE A 247 0.58 10.72 3.97
CA PHE A 247 -0.72 11.11 4.49
C PHE A 247 -1.06 12.57 4.13
N GLY A 248 -0.09 13.48 4.19
CA GLY A 248 -0.26 14.87 3.78
C GLY A 248 -0.63 15.01 2.30
N PHE A 249 0.02 14.26 1.41
CA PHE A 249 -0.33 14.23 -0.01
C PHE A 249 -1.76 13.76 -0.23
N VAL A 250 -2.16 12.63 0.38
CA VAL A 250 -3.50 12.07 0.25
C VAL A 250 -4.56 13.02 0.82
N PHE A 251 -4.30 13.61 1.98
CA PHE A 251 -5.17 14.58 2.64
C PHE A 251 -5.38 15.84 1.78
N ILE A 252 -4.30 16.51 1.38
CA ILE A 252 -4.34 17.74 0.59
C ILE A 252 -5.01 17.48 -0.77
N LYS A 253 -4.67 16.40 -1.48
CA LYS A 253 -5.31 16.08 -2.76
C LYS A 253 -6.78 15.74 -2.61
N SER A 254 -7.19 15.14 -1.49
CA SER A 254 -8.60 14.86 -1.20
C SER A 254 -9.41 16.13 -0.93
N LEU A 255 -8.78 17.20 -0.42
CA LEU A 255 -9.40 18.52 -0.25
C LEU A 255 -9.41 19.33 -1.56
N VAL A 256 -8.28 19.39 -2.26
CA VAL A 256 -8.10 20.24 -3.44
C VAL A 256 -8.81 19.70 -4.68
N SER A 257 -8.95 18.38 -4.85
CA SER A 257 -9.65 17.80 -6.03
C SER A 257 -11.16 18.09 -6.11
N LYS A 258 -11.66 18.96 -5.23
CA LYS A 258 -13.02 19.49 -5.22
C LYS A 258 -13.17 20.87 -5.87
N VAL A 259 -12.07 21.59 -6.13
CA VAL A 259 -12.06 22.98 -6.64
C VAL A 259 -11.59 23.04 -8.09
#